data_AF-A0A8T6Y6I5-F1
#
_entry.id   AF-A0A8T6Y6I5-F1
#
_cell.length_a   1.000
_cell.length_b   1.000
_cell.length_c   1.000
_cell.angle_alpha   90.00
_cell.angle_beta   90.00
_cell.angle_gamma   90.00
#
_symmetry.space_group_name_H-M   'P 1'
#
loop_
_entity.id
_entity.type
_entity.pdbx_description
1 polymer ?
#
loop_
_entity_poly.entity_id
_entity_poly.type
_entity_poly.pdbx_seq_one_letter_code
_entity_poly.pdbx_strand_id
1 'polypeptide(L)' 'MSYNIQEFQRMQYLLGKSKQYSLTFQEQDELRSLITKEQPSAQNNSIEDLIKLGLILVGVYIISKILEER' A
#
# COMPACT_ATOMS: atom_id res chain seq x y z
N MET A 1 5.48 10.28 5.52
CA MET A 1 4.74 9.67 4.41
C MET A 1 3.83 10.72 3.79
N SER A 2 3.68 10.68 2.46
CA SER A 2 2.92 11.67 1.66
C SER A 2 1.49 11.23 1.31
N TYR A 3 1.04 10.08 1.82
CA TYR A 3 -0.33 9.62 1.60
C TYR A 3 -1.33 10.52 2.30
N ASN A 4 -2.39 10.89 1.58
CA ASN A 4 -3.61 11.39 2.22
C ASN A 4 -4.42 10.22 2.81
N ILE A 5 -5.44 10.55 3.61
CA ILE A 5 -6.28 9.55 4.31
C ILE A 5 -6.96 8.60 3.31
N GLN A 6 -7.43 9.11 2.17
CA GLN A 6 -8.13 8.29 1.17
C GLN A 6 -7.18 7.31 0.48
N GLU A 7 -5.98 7.75 0.11
CA GLU A 7 -4.93 6.91 -0.48
C GLU A 7 -4.50 5.80 0.49
N PHE A 8 -4.33 6.14 1.77
CA PHE A 8 -3.98 5.18 2.80
C PHE A 8 -5.09 4.13 3.00
N GLN A 9 -6.34 4.58 3.14
CA GLN A 9 -7.50 3.69 3.25
C GLN A 9 -7.66 2.80 2.02
N ARG A 10 -7.40 3.34 0.83
CA ARG A 10 -7.47 2.59 -0.42
C ARG A 10 -6.39 1.52 -0.49
N MET A 11 -5.16 1.84 -0.09
CA MET A 11 -4.09 0.86 0.03
C MET A 11 -4.46 -0.26 1.01
N GLN A 12 -4.97 0.08 2.20
CA GLN A 12 -5.42 -0.91 3.18
C GLN A 12 -6.52 -1.82 2.61
N TYR A 13 -7.49 -1.26 1.90
CA TYR A 13 -8.55 -2.02 1.26
C TYR A 13 -8.01 -3.03 0.24
N LEU A 14 -7.13 -2.60 -0.66
CA LEU A 14 -6.55 -3.46 -1.70
C LEU A 14 -5.71 -4.58 -1.09
N LEU A 15 -4.89 -4.27 -0.08
CA LEU A 15 -4.09 -5.27 0.65
C LEU A 15 -4.95 -6.24 1.47
N GLY A 16 -6.07 -5.77 2.00
CA GLY A 16 -7.05 -6.62 2.67
C GLY A 16 -7.72 -7.58 1.69
N LYS A 17 -8.17 -7.05 0.54
CA LYS A 17 -8.77 -7.83 -0.53
C LYS A 17 -7.82 -8.89 -1.05
N SER A 18 -6.53 -8.55 -1.26
CA SER A 18 -5.53 -9.47 -1.80
C SER A 18 -5.24 -10.70 -0.93
N LYS A 19 -5.65 -10.69 0.36
CA LYS A 19 -5.55 -11.86 1.25
C LYS A 19 -6.66 -12.90 1.03
N GLN A 20 -7.81 -12.48 0.49
CA GLN A 20 -8.99 -13.33 0.31
C GLN A 20 -9.28 -13.60 -1.16
N TYR A 21 -8.95 -12.65 -2.04
CA TYR A 21 -9.26 -12.69 -3.47
C TYR A 21 -8.08 -12.17 -4.28
N SER A 22 -7.98 -12.62 -5.54
CA SER A 22 -7.06 -11.99 -6.49
C SER A 22 -7.54 -10.59 -6.85
N LEU A 23 -6.60 -9.63 -6.90
CA LEU A 23 -6.88 -8.28 -7.39
C LEU A 23 -7.09 -8.30 -8.90
N THR A 24 -8.05 -7.51 -9.38
CA THR A 24 -8.21 -7.27 -10.82
C THR A 24 -7.01 -6.51 -11.38
N PHE A 25 -6.77 -6.53 -12.69
CA PHE A 25 -5.66 -5.76 -13.29
C PHE A 25 -5.72 -4.27 -12.93
N GLN A 26 -6.92 -3.68 -12.92
CA GLN A 26 -7.11 -2.29 -12.51
C GLN A 26 -6.72 -2.05 -11.05
N GLU A 27 -7.07 -2.98 -10.15
CA GLU A 27 -6.70 -2.90 -8.73
C GLU A 27 -5.19 -3.11 -8.50
N GLN A 28 -4.55 -3.93 -9.34
CA GLN A 28 -3.11 -4.12 -9.30
C GLN A 28 -2.37 -2.85 -9.73
N ASP A 29 -2.81 -2.21 -10.81
CA ASP A 29 -2.26 -0.92 -11.26
C ASP A 29 -2.49 0.18 -10.24
N GLU A 30 -3.65 0.19 -9.59
CA GLU A 30 -3.94 1.13 -8.50
C GLU A 30 -3.02 0.91 -7.30
N LEU A 31 -2.85 -0.34 -6.85
CA LEU A 31 -1.94 -0.67 -5.77
C LEU A 31 -0.50 -0.29 -6.13
N ARG A 32 -0.08 -0.53 -7.37
CA ARG A 32 1.24 -0.13 -7.89
C ARG A 32 1.42 1.38 -7.80
N SER A 33 0.46 2.14 -8.33
CA SER A 33 0.50 3.62 -8.31
C SER A 33 0.58 4.17 -6.89
N LEU A 34 -0.20 3.60 -5.96
CA LEU A 34 -0.14 3.98 -4.56
C LEU A 34 1.27 3.71 -3.99
N ILE A 35 1.82 2.51 -4.14
CA ILE A 35 3.13 2.17 -3.59
C ILE A 35 4.26 2.98 -4.22
N THR A 36 4.21 3.23 -5.53
CA THR A 36 5.28 3.94 -6.25
C THR A 36 5.33 5.43 -5.94
N LYS A 37 4.24 5.99 -5.38
CA LYS A 37 4.23 7.34 -4.83
C LYS A 37 5.27 7.52 -3.72
N GLU A 38 5.41 6.54 -2.82
CA GLU A 38 6.42 6.59 -1.75
C GLU A 38 7.71 5.85 -2.12
N GLN A 39 7.62 4.79 -2.94
CA GLN A 39 8.76 3.99 -3.36
C GLN A 39 8.80 3.86 -4.90
N PRO A 40 9.31 4.87 -5.63
CA PRO A 40 9.32 4.88 -7.10
C PRO A 40 10.01 3.66 -7.72
N SER A 41 10.99 3.06 -7.02
CA SER A 41 11.68 1.86 -7.49
C SER A 41 10.78 0.62 -7.59
N ALA A 42 9.60 0.63 -6.96
CA ALA A 42 8.66 -0.49 -6.99
C ALA A 42 7.86 -0.59 -8.31
N GLN A 43 8.05 0.34 -9.25
CA GLN A 43 7.25 0.43 -10.48
C GLN A 43 7.24 -0.85 -11.30
N ASN A 44 8.32 -1.64 -11.29
CA ASN A 44 8.44 -2.87 -12.07
C ASN A 44 8.33 -4.14 -11.23
N ASN A 45 7.98 -4.02 -9.95
CA ASN A 45 7.89 -5.17 -9.05
C ASN A 45 6.69 -6.07 -9.41
N SER A 46 6.79 -7.35 -9.05
CA SER A 46 5.65 -8.26 -9.14
C SER A 46 4.52 -7.80 -8.22
N ILE A 47 3.28 -8.21 -8.50
CA ILE A 47 2.15 -7.87 -7.63
C ILE A 47 2.33 -8.44 -6.21
N GLU A 48 2.98 -9.59 -6.06
CA GLU A 48 3.25 -10.20 -4.77
C GLU A 48 4.24 -9.36 -3.94
N ASP A 49 5.29 -8.83 -4.59
CA ASP A 49 6.25 -7.93 -3.95
C ASP A 49 5.59 -6.59 -3.59
N LEU A 50 4.70 -6.08 -4.44
CA LEU A 50 3.90 -4.90 -4.14
C LEU A 50 3.01 -5.14 -2.91
N ILE A 51 2.34 -6.28 -2.79
CA ILE A 51 1.54 -6.60 -1.60
C ILE A 51 2.40 -6.61 -0.34
N LYS A 52 3.60 -7.23 -0.39
CA LYS A 52 4.54 -7.23 0.74
C LYS A 52 4.98 -5.82 1.11
N LEU A 53 5.37 -5.01 0.13
CA LEU A 53 5.77 -3.61 0.34
C LEU A 53 4.64 -2.76 0.91
N GLY A 54 3.42 -2.91 0.37
CA GLY A 54 2.24 -2.21 0.86
C GLY A 54 1.94 -2.53 2.32
N LEU A 55 2.06 -3.80 2.74
CA LEU A 55 1.89 -4.18 4.14
C LEU A 55 2.94 -3.54 5.06
N ILE A 56 4.19 -3.45 4.59
CA ILE A 56 5.27 -2.76 5.32
C ILE A 56 4.95 -1.27 5.45
N LEU A 57 4.55 -0.61 4.36
CA LEU A 57 4.18 0.81 4.37
C LEU A 57 3.01 1.07 5.32
N VAL A 58 1.97 0.25 5.27
CA VAL A 58 0.83 0.37 6.21
C VAL A 58 1.28 0.20 7.65
N GLY A 59 2.13 -0.79 7.94
CA GLY A 59 2.67 -1.02 9.28
C GLY A 59 3.48 0.18 9.80
N VAL A 60 4.41 0.69 8.99
CA VAL A 60 5.23 1.86 9.34
C VAL A 60 4.36 3.08 9.61
N TYR A 61 3.36 3.34 8.76
CA TYR A 61 2.46 4.48 8.94
C TYR A 61 1.70 4.42 10.26
N ILE A 62 1.14 3.25 10.62
CA ILE A 62 0.41 3.06 11.87
C ILE A 62 1.34 3.30 13.07
N ILE A 63 2.55 2.73 13.04
CA ILE A 63 3.54 2.90 14.11
C ILE A 63 3.93 4.38 14.25
N SER A 64 4.23 5.06 13.14
CA SER A 64 4.56 6.49 13.14
C SER A 64 3.43 7.33 13.73
N LYS A 65 2.17 7.05 13.36
CA LYS A 65 1.01 7.76 13.90
C LYS A 65 0.86 7.59 15.41
N ILE A 66 1.01 6.36 15.92
CA ILE A 66 0.95 6.08 17.36
C ILE A 66 2.08 6.79 18.12
N LEU A 67 3.26 6.91 17.51
CA LEU A 67 4.39 7.62 18.11
C LEU A 67 4.23 9.15 18.07
N GLU A 68 3.58 9.71 17.04
CA GLU A 68 3.24 11.14 16.96
C GLU A 68 2.16 11.57 17.98
N GLU A 69 1.25 10.66 18.32
CA GLU A 69 0.17 10.89 19.29
C GLU A 69 0.61 10.72 20.76
N ARG A 70 1.88 10.39 21.01
CA ARG A 70 2.50 10.32 22.34
C ARG A 70 3.37 11.54 22.62
#